data_AF-A0A4Z2E042-F1
#
_entry.id   AF-A0A4Z2E042-F1
#
_cell.length_a   1.000
_cell.length_b   1.000
_cell.length_c   1.000
_cell.angle_alpha   90.00
_cell.angle_beta   90.00
_cell.angle_gamma   90.00
#
_symmetry.space_group_name_H-M   'P 1'
#
loop_
_entity.id
_entity.type
_entity.pdbx_description
1 polymer ?
#
loop_
_entity_poly.entity_id
_entity_poly.type
_entity_poly.pdbx_seq_one_letter_code
_entity_poly.pdbx_strand_id
1 'polypeptide(L)'
;MAPCEVHWDHRIPLPKLAPVRAKVTVALVALLCFINSYDGEFVFDDSEAIVNNKDLRPATPLNNIWSNDFWGSNLSSNSSHKSYRPLTVLTFR
;
A
#
# COMPACT_ATOMS: atom_id res chain seq x y z
N MET A 1 27.10 20.78 14.98
CA MET A 1 27.68 20.35 13.70
C MET A 1 26.66 19.50 13.00
N ALA A 2 26.11 19.95 11.87
CA ALA A 2 25.23 19.11 11.04
C ALA A 2 26.06 17.96 10.43
N PRO A 3 25.53 16.73 10.34
CA PRO A 3 26.23 15.64 9.69
C PRO A 3 26.43 15.96 8.20
N CYS A 4 27.64 15.69 7.71
CA CYS A 4 28.02 15.80 6.31
C CYS A 4 27.08 14.95 5.45
N GLU A 5 26.44 15.54 4.43
CA GLU A 5 25.61 14.79 3.50
C GLU A 5 26.45 13.70 2.82
N VAL A 6 26.08 12.44 3.04
CA VAL A 6 26.79 11.30 2.45
C VAL A 6 26.44 11.25 0.96
N HIS A 7 27.37 11.69 0.11
CA HIS A 7 27.24 11.68 -1.34
C HIS A 7 27.47 10.26 -1.90
N TRP A 8 26.43 9.42 -1.85
CA TRP A 8 26.48 8.00 -2.20
C TRP A 8 26.82 7.70 -3.67
N ASP A 9 26.64 8.66 -4.57
CA ASP A 9 26.81 8.48 -6.03
C ASP A 9 28.23 8.04 -6.45
N HIS A 10 29.24 8.23 -5.59
CA HIS A 10 30.61 7.80 -5.87
C HIS A 10 30.96 6.41 -5.32
N ARG A 11 30.14 5.84 -4.43
CA ARG A 11 30.42 4.58 -3.73
C ARG A 11 29.86 3.36 -4.48
N ILE A 12 28.85 3.58 -5.32
CA ILE A 12 28.22 2.53 -6.13
C ILE A 12 28.44 2.89 -7.60
N PRO A 13 29.19 2.08 -8.39
CA PRO A 13 29.41 2.36 -9.79
C PRO A 13 28.13 2.10 -10.59
N LEU A 14 27.22 3.07 -10.60
CA LEU A 14 26.00 3.01 -11.40
C LEU A 14 26.29 3.44 -12.84
N PRO A 15 25.75 2.73 -13.84
CA PRO A 15 25.87 3.16 -15.22
C PRO A 15 25.16 4.51 -15.41
N LYS A 16 25.88 5.50 -15.95
CA LYS A 16 25.30 6.80 -16.30
C LYS A 16 24.44 6.64 -17.56
N LEU A 17 23.15 6.35 -17.36
CA LEU A 17 22.17 6.23 -18.44
C LEU A 17 21.54 7.60 -18.75
N ALA A 18 21.24 7.85 -20.03
CA ALA A 18 20.40 8.98 -20.40
C ALA A 18 19.01 8.85 -19.74
N PRO A 19 18.33 9.96 -19.39
CA PRO A 19 17.09 9.91 -18.59
C PRO A 19 16.01 8.98 -19.15
N VAL A 20 15.85 8.93 -20.48
CA VAL A 20 14.89 8.02 -21.13
C VAL A 20 15.28 6.56 -20.93
N ARG A 21 16.57 6.22 -21.12
CA ARG A 21 17.07 4.85 -20.92
C ARG A 21 16.90 4.41 -19.47
N ALA A 22 17.21 5.29 -18.52
CA ALA A 22 17.02 5.01 -17.10
C ALA A 22 15.56 4.70 -16.78
N LYS A 23 14.61 5.53 -17.25
CA LYS A 23 13.17 5.31 -17.05
C LYS A 23 12.69 3.99 -17.66
N VAL A 24 13.13 3.69 -18.89
CA VAL A 24 12.78 2.43 -19.58
C VAL A 24 13.35 1.23 -18.82
N THR A 25 14.60 1.28 -18.37
CA THR A 25 15.20 0.20 -17.58
C THR A 25 14.42 -0.03 -16.28
N VAL A 26 14.09 1.03 -15.53
CA VAL A 26 13.30 0.91 -14.30
C VAL A 26 11.92 0.31 -14.59
N ALA A 27 11.24 0.78 -15.64
CA ALA A 27 9.94 0.25 -16.03
C ALA A 27 9.99 -1.23 -16.41
N LEU A 28 10.99 -1.65 -17.19
CA LEU A 28 11.17 -3.06 -17.58
C LEU A 28 11.48 -3.94 -16.37
N VAL A 29 12.38 -3.52 -15.49
CA VAL A 29 12.70 -4.29 -14.27
C VAL A 29 11.47 -4.40 -13.37
N ALA A 30 10.74 -3.31 -13.15
CA ALA A 30 9.51 -3.33 -12.37
C ALA A 30 8.46 -4.26 -12.99
N LEU A 31 8.28 -4.23 -14.32
CA LEU A 31 7.36 -5.12 -15.04
C LEU A 31 7.76 -6.59 -14.91
N LEU A 32 9.05 -6.91 -15.06
CA LEU A 32 9.56 -8.27 -14.91
C LEU A 32 9.40 -8.82 -13.48
N CYS A 33 9.53 -7.96 -12.46
CA CYS A 33 9.20 -8.35 -11.09
C CYS A 33 7.68 -8.57 -10.93
N PHE A 34 6.86 -7.66 -11.45
CA PHE A 34 5.41 -7.67 -11.30
C PHE A 34 4.72 -8.82 -12.06
N ILE A 35 5.23 -9.22 -13.23
CA ILE A 35 4.57 -10.23 -14.07
C ILE A 35 4.38 -11.58 -13.36
N ASN A 36 5.30 -11.95 -12.46
CA ASN A 36 5.20 -13.18 -11.67
C ASN A 36 4.08 -13.12 -10.62
N SER A 37 3.60 -11.93 -10.29
CA SER A 37 2.53 -11.67 -9.32
C SER A 37 1.26 -11.13 -9.96
N TYR A 38 1.18 -11.11 -11.30
CA TYR A 38 0.04 -10.52 -12.03
C TYR A 38 -1.29 -11.19 -11.66
N ASP A 39 -1.28 -12.51 -11.57
CA ASP A 39 -2.43 -13.33 -11.18
C ASP A 39 -2.32 -13.78 -9.71
N GLY A 40 -1.82 -12.88 -8.86
CA GLY A 40 -1.68 -13.11 -7.42
C GLY A 40 -3.01 -12.99 -6.69
N GLU A 41 -3.20 -13.84 -5.70
CA GLU A 41 -4.33 -13.77 -4.77
C GLU A 41 -4.14 -12.66 -3.73
N PHE A 42 -5.19 -12.38 -2.95
CA PHE A 42 -5.11 -11.45 -1.83
C PHE A 42 -4.03 -11.86 -0.83
N VAL A 43 -3.10 -10.94 -0.57
CA VAL A 43 -2.13 -11.08 0.51
C VAL A 43 -2.77 -10.64 1.84
N PHE A 44 -1.98 -10.64 2.92
CA PHE A 44 -2.48 -10.41 4.26
C PHE A 44 -3.29 -9.10 4.39
N ASP A 45 -2.73 -7.97 3.99
CA ASP A 45 -3.42 -6.68 4.11
C ASP A 45 -4.69 -6.62 3.24
N ASP A 46 -4.63 -7.15 2.01
CA ASP A 46 -5.81 -7.18 1.13
C ASP A 46 -6.93 -8.04 1.75
N SER A 47 -6.57 -9.20 2.30
CA SER A 47 -7.50 -10.12 2.94
C SER A 47 -8.16 -9.48 4.16
N GLU A 48 -7.40 -8.78 5.00
CA GLU A 48 -7.94 -8.08 6.16
C GLU A 48 -8.84 -6.90 5.77
N ALA A 49 -8.44 -6.12 4.77
CA ALA A 49 -9.18 -4.93 4.36
C ALA A 49 -10.43 -5.23 3.51
N ILE A 50 -10.41 -6.29 2.70
CA ILE A 50 -11.46 -6.62 1.73
C ILE A 50 -12.27 -7.84 2.16
N VAL A 51 -11.61 -8.98 2.40
CA VAL A 51 -12.32 -10.25 2.64
C VAL A 51 -12.91 -10.31 4.06
N ASN A 52 -12.12 -9.94 5.05
CA ASN A 52 -12.48 -10.07 6.47
C ASN A 52 -13.18 -8.84 7.05
N ASN A 53 -13.13 -7.70 6.34
CA ASN A 53 -13.75 -6.47 6.78
C ASN A 53 -15.29 -6.56 6.74
N LYS A 54 -15.91 -6.54 7.93
CA LYS A 54 -17.36 -6.67 8.07
C LYS A 54 -18.12 -5.45 7.55
N ASP A 55 -17.48 -4.30 7.40
CA ASP A 55 -18.12 -3.08 6.92
C ASP A 55 -18.48 -3.11 5.43
N LEU A 56 -17.83 -4.00 4.67
CA LEU A 56 -18.10 -4.20 3.24
C LEU A 56 -19.33 -5.07 2.97
N ARG A 57 -19.88 -5.74 4.01
CA ARG A 57 -21.04 -6.62 3.84
C ARG A 57 -22.29 -5.78 3.56
N PRO A 58 -23.14 -6.15 2.58
CA PRO A 58 -24.37 -5.41 2.27
C PRO A 58 -25.31 -5.25 3.47
N ALA A 59 -25.33 -6.23 4.38
CA ALA A 59 -26.15 -6.21 5.59
C ALA A 59 -25.62 -5.28 6.70
N THR A 60 -24.34 -4.88 6.66
CA THR A 60 -23.76 -4.00 7.69
C THR A 60 -24.15 -2.55 7.40
N PRO A 61 -24.63 -1.76 8.38
CA PRO A 61 -24.95 -0.36 8.17
C PRO A 61 -23.74 0.45 7.69
N LEU A 62 -23.93 1.27 6.64
CA LEU A 62 -22.87 2.13 6.09
C LEU A 62 -22.28 3.10 7.13
N ASN A 63 -23.06 3.47 8.14
CA ASN A 63 -22.60 4.38 9.20
C ASN A 63 -21.40 3.82 9.99
N ASN A 64 -21.24 2.49 10.04
CA ASN A 64 -20.12 1.85 10.74
C ASN A 64 -18.76 2.24 10.14
N ILE A 65 -18.70 2.50 8.83
CA ILE A 65 -17.47 2.91 8.13
C ILE A 65 -16.87 4.19 8.74
N TRP A 66 -17.72 5.08 9.28
CA TRP A 66 -17.27 6.34 9.92
C TRP A 66 -16.80 6.16 11.37
N SER A 67 -17.08 5.01 11.98
CA SER A 67 -16.73 4.70 13.38
C SER A 67 -15.64 3.62 13.51
N ASN A 68 -15.32 2.95 12.40
CA ASN A 68 -14.32 1.89 12.34
C ASN A 68 -13.04 2.36 11.62
N ASP A 69 -11.95 1.65 11.88
CA ASP A 69 -10.70 1.82 11.14
C ASP A 69 -10.74 1.09 9.80
N PHE A 70 -9.64 1.20 9.04
CA PHE A 70 -9.48 0.61 7.72
C PHE A 70 -9.72 -0.90 7.67
N TRP A 71 -9.53 -1.60 8.80
CA TRP A 71 -9.66 -3.05 8.91
C TRP A 71 -11.03 -3.48 9.46
N GLY A 72 -11.94 -2.54 9.72
CA GLY A 72 -13.28 -2.81 10.25
C GLY A 72 -13.35 -2.96 11.76
N SER A 73 -12.32 -2.52 12.49
CA SER A 73 -12.32 -2.48 13.96
C SER A 73 -12.78 -1.11 14.48
N ASN A 74 -13.59 -1.09 15.53
CA ASN A 74 -14.05 0.17 16.12
C ASN A 74 -12.87 1.04 16.58
N LEU A 75 -12.83 2.30 16.15
CA LEU A 75 -11.74 3.25 16.44
C LEU A 75 -11.54 3.53 17.92
N SER A 76 -12.56 3.37 18.76
CA SER A 76 -12.44 3.54 20.21
C SER A 76 -11.83 2.31 20.90
N SER A 77 -11.76 1.15 20.23
CA SER A 77 -11.17 -0.07 20.79
C SER A 77 -9.64 0.04 20.89
N ASN A 78 -9.05 -0.53 21.94
CA ASN A 78 -7.59 -0.66 22.08
C ASN A 78 -6.97 -1.62 21.04
N SER A 79 -7.78 -2.49 20.44
CA SER A 79 -7.34 -3.40 19.37
C SER A 79 -7.31 -2.77 17.99
N SER A 80 -7.81 -1.53 17.84
CA SER A 80 -7.82 -0.83 16.56
C SER A 80 -6.42 -0.35 16.20
N HIS A 81 -6.07 -0.49 14.92
CA HIS A 81 -4.84 0.06 14.35
C HIS A 81 -4.93 1.57 14.08
N LYS A 82 -6.07 2.20 14.40
CA LYS A 82 -6.34 3.65 14.28
C LYS A 82 -6.15 4.24 12.88
N SER A 83 -6.03 3.38 11.87
CA SER A 83 -5.88 3.77 10.47
C SER A 83 -7.23 4.20 9.90
N TYR A 84 -7.58 5.47 10.02
CA TYR A 84 -8.89 5.96 9.59
C TYR A 84 -8.89 6.30 8.09
N ARG A 85 -9.60 5.50 7.28
CA ARG A 85 -9.70 5.64 5.81
C ARG A 85 -11.12 5.31 5.29
N PRO A 86 -12.15 6.01 5.76
CA PRO A 86 -13.55 5.66 5.49
C PRO A 86 -13.90 5.71 4.00
N LEU A 87 -13.33 6.66 3.25
CA LEU A 87 -13.60 6.78 1.81
C LEU A 87 -13.01 5.61 1.02
N THR A 88 -11.84 5.11 1.40
CA THR A 88 -11.25 3.92 0.77
C THR A 88 -12.09 2.68 1.05
N VAL A 89 -12.49 2.46 2.31
CA VAL A 89 -13.37 1.34 2.69
C VAL A 89 -14.70 1.41 1.92
N LEU A 90 -15.24 2.61 1.70
CA LEU A 90 -16.45 2.80 0.90
C LEU A 90 -16.26 2.36 -0.57
N THR A 91 -15.07 2.53 -1.15
CA THR A 91 -14.81 2.07 -2.54
C THR A 91 -14.70 0.56 -2.68
N PHE A 92 -14.51 -0.19 -1.59
CA PHE A 92 -14.46 -1.65 -1.60
C PHE A 92 -15.84 -2.30 -1.45
N ARG A 93 -16.87 -1.51 -1.17
CA ARG A 93 -18.26 -1.95 -0.99
C ARG A 93 -19.08 -1.71 -2.25
#